data_AF-A0A524FWN7-F1
#
_entry.id   AF-A0A524FWN7-F1
#
_cell.length_a   1.000
_cell.length_b   1.000
_cell.length_c   1.000
_cell.angle_alpha   90.00
_cell.angle_beta   90.00
_cell.angle_gamma   90.00
#
_symmetry.space_group_name_H-M   'P 1'
#
loop_
_entity.id
_entity.type
_entity.pdbx_description
1 polymer ?
#
loop_
_entity_poly.entity_id
_entity_poly.type
_entity_poly.pdbx_seq_one_letter_code
_entity_poly.pdbx_strand_id
1 'polypeptide(L)'
;MSKKYILPCAGYDRPGGKTSRHVADLLESEDSELIIGSIGALASERAGEIKDLRSSSVICIDGCSMKCASKMVEKHTPREFDSIEVTEIIASTRSTDETVSALVDMIKKKWVTSSTDIPKDEVFQPCEDEYLTEMVDKFILKVKNGLFYSDNDFWVQQESELVRIGATDLLQQMVSDIYFIDLVDVGTHVELGDDVGSFESTKIAMEIISPVSGTVIDRNLELENSPELINEDPYGKGWLYIIRPDDISELEILKTATEYLTYGVEKARNELGKKVSE
;
A
#
# COMPACT_ATOMS: atom_id res chain seq x y z
N MET A 1 -12.49 -4.93 -15.17
CA MET A 1 -11.25 -5.31 -15.88
C MET A 1 -10.11 -4.52 -15.28
N SER A 2 -8.98 -5.14 -14.98
CA SER A 2 -7.81 -4.41 -14.49
C SER A 2 -7.29 -3.51 -15.60
N LYS A 3 -6.99 -2.24 -15.31
CA LYS A 3 -6.42 -1.32 -16.29
C LYS A 3 -5.03 -1.82 -16.71
N LYS A 4 -4.64 -1.62 -17.96
CA LYS A 4 -3.32 -1.99 -18.46
C LYS A 4 -2.42 -0.77 -18.46
N TYR A 5 -1.19 -0.94 -17.99
CA TYR A 5 -0.19 0.11 -17.95
C TYR A 5 1.10 -0.41 -18.57
N ILE A 6 1.69 0.38 -19.46
CA ILE A 6 2.96 0.04 -20.10
C ILE A 6 3.98 1.15 -19.89
N LEU A 7 5.18 0.82 -19.40
CA LEU A 7 6.26 1.78 -19.25
C LEU A 7 7.37 1.53 -20.27
N PRO A 8 7.43 2.30 -21.37
CA PRO A 8 8.54 2.19 -22.31
C PRO A 8 9.81 2.86 -21.77
N CYS A 9 10.95 2.43 -22.31
CA CYS A 9 12.24 3.01 -22.04
C CYS A 9 12.33 4.47 -22.53
N ALA A 10 13.02 5.34 -21.79
CA ALA A 10 13.25 6.74 -22.16
C ALA A 10 14.39 6.95 -23.20
N GLY A 11 15.10 5.90 -23.59
CA GLY A 11 16.29 5.97 -24.46
C GLY A 11 15.98 6.13 -25.95
N TYR A 12 15.40 7.26 -26.37
CA TYR A 12 15.00 7.52 -27.77
C TYR A 12 16.16 7.50 -28.79
N ASP A 13 17.40 7.62 -28.32
CA ASP A 13 18.61 7.64 -29.14
C ASP A 13 19.14 6.22 -29.46
N ARG A 14 18.75 5.22 -28.67
CA ARG A 14 19.23 3.83 -28.81
C ARG A 14 18.19 2.92 -29.48
N PRO A 15 18.63 1.88 -30.21
CA PRO A 15 17.71 0.95 -30.87
C PRO A 15 16.66 0.36 -29.93
N GLY A 16 17.05 -0.08 -28.73
CA GLY A 16 16.13 -0.66 -27.76
C GLY A 16 15.07 0.32 -27.25
N GLY A 17 15.41 1.59 -27.06
CA GLY A 17 14.42 2.60 -26.63
C GLY A 17 13.50 3.05 -27.75
N LYS A 18 14.00 3.18 -29.00
CA LYS A 18 13.15 3.42 -30.18
C LYS A 18 12.13 2.29 -30.38
N THR A 19 12.58 1.04 -30.34
CA THR A 19 11.71 -0.13 -30.46
C THR A 19 10.71 -0.20 -29.31
N SER A 20 11.16 0.05 -28.07
CA SER A 20 10.29 0.07 -26.89
C SER A 20 9.14 1.08 -27.01
N ARG A 21 9.43 2.31 -27.43
CA ARG A 21 8.42 3.34 -27.64
C ARG A 21 7.47 2.97 -28.78
N HIS A 22 8.02 2.51 -29.90
CA HIS A 22 7.22 2.14 -31.07
C HIS A 22 6.20 1.02 -30.75
N VAL A 23 6.61 0.02 -29.95
CA VAL A 23 5.71 -1.04 -29.47
C VAL A 23 4.60 -0.46 -28.59
N ALA A 24 4.91 0.46 -27.68
CA ALA A 24 3.90 1.09 -26.83
C ALA A 24 2.88 1.88 -27.65
N ASP A 25 3.33 2.67 -28.63
CA ASP A 25 2.46 3.46 -29.51
C ASP A 25 1.55 2.55 -30.38
N LEU A 26 2.05 1.40 -30.85
CA LEU A 26 1.24 0.40 -31.57
C LEU A 26 0.16 -0.20 -30.68
N LEU A 27 0.49 -0.55 -29.44
CA LEU A 27 -0.47 -1.14 -28.50
C LEU A 27 -1.57 -0.14 -28.10
N GLU A 28 -1.24 1.14 -27.94
CA GLU A 28 -2.23 2.21 -27.67
C GLU A 28 -3.18 2.41 -28.86
N SER A 29 -2.70 2.23 -30.10
CA SER A 29 -3.56 2.30 -31.29
C SER A 29 -4.60 1.17 -31.36
N GLU A 30 -4.32 0.03 -30.72
CA GLU A 30 -5.22 -1.13 -30.69
C GLU A 30 -6.10 -1.18 -29.43
N ASP A 31 -5.62 -0.64 -28.30
CA ASP A 31 -6.30 -0.62 -27.00
C ASP A 31 -6.33 0.80 -26.44
N SER A 32 -7.44 1.52 -26.66
CA SER A 32 -7.61 2.91 -26.22
C SER A 32 -7.67 3.10 -24.70
N GLU A 33 -7.80 2.01 -23.93
CA GLU A 33 -7.76 2.05 -22.46
C GLU A 33 -6.36 1.79 -21.90
N LEU A 34 -5.37 1.51 -22.76
CA LEU A 34 -3.98 1.33 -22.37
C LEU A 34 -3.37 2.66 -21.90
N ILE A 35 -2.73 2.63 -20.74
CA ILE A 35 -2.01 3.77 -20.20
C ILE A 35 -0.53 3.63 -20.55
N ILE A 36 0.00 4.55 -21.36
CA ILE A 36 1.45 4.65 -21.62
C ILE A 36 2.08 5.56 -20.57
N GLY A 37 2.91 4.96 -19.73
CA GLY A 37 3.65 5.65 -18.70
C GLY A 37 4.86 6.45 -19.22
N SER A 38 5.33 7.38 -18.40
CA SER A 38 6.54 8.15 -18.65
C SER A 38 7.52 8.07 -17.48
N ILE A 39 8.76 7.65 -17.76
CA ILE A 39 9.84 7.65 -16.77
C ILE A 39 10.05 9.05 -16.18
N GLY A 40 9.91 10.10 -16.99
CA GLY A 40 10.05 11.48 -16.53
C GLY A 40 8.93 11.88 -15.56
N ALA A 41 7.69 11.46 -15.82
CA ALA A 41 6.56 11.73 -14.94
C ALA A 41 6.70 11.01 -13.59
N LEU A 42 7.16 9.75 -13.61
CA LEU A 42 7.48 8.98 -12.41
C LEU A 42 8.67 9.56 -11.65
N ALA A 43 9.72 10.00 -12.35
CA ALA A 43 10.88 10.64 -11.71
C ALA A 43 10.52 11.98 -11.05
N SER A 44 9.54 12.71 -11.59
CA SER A 44 8.98 13.93 -11.00
C SER A 44 7.88 13.66 -9.96
N GLU A 45 7.64 12.40 -9.61
CA GLU A 45 6.66 11.95 -8.62
C GLU A 45 5.24 12.49 -8.86
N ARG A 46 4.83 12.53 -10.13
CA ARG A 46 3.50 13.04 -10.50
C ARG A 46 2.40 12.12 -9.95
N ALA A 47 1.60 12.64 -9.02
CA ALA A 47 0.58 11.86 -8.29
C ALA A 47 -0.39 11.08 -9.20
N GLY A 48 -0.83 11.65 -10.32
CA GLY A 48 -1.71 10.97 -11.29
C GLY A 48 -1.06 9.74 -11.91
N GLU A 49 0.21 9.86 -12.32
CA GLU A 49 0.99 8.78 -12.92
C GLU A 49 1.19 7.61 -11.94
N ILE A 50 1.54 7.94 -10.69
CA ILE A 50 1.76 6.95 -9.63
C ILE A 50 0.46 6.21 -9.30
N LYS A 51 -0.68 6.92 -9.28
CA LYS A 51 -1.99 6.32 -9.05
C LYS A 51 -2.35 5.34 -10.17
N ASP A 52 -2.14 5.72 -11.43
CA ASP A 52 -2.43 4.88 -12.59
C ASP A 52 -1.50 3.66 -12.64
N LEU A 53 -0.21 3.83 -12.33
CA LEU A 53 0.75 2.74 -12.19
C LEU A 53 0.30 1.72 -11.13
N ARG A 54 -0.04 2.18 -9.92
CA ARG A 54 -0.38 1.31 -8.77
C ARG A 54 -1.71 0.57 -8.94
N SER A 55 -2.62 1.09 -9.77
CA SER A 55 -3.96 0.52 -9.97
C SER A 55 -4.11 -0.36 -11.21
N SER A 56 -3.01 -0.56 -11.96
CA SER A 56 -3.01 -1.26 -13.24
C SER A 56 -2.14 -2.52 -13.23
N SER A 57 -2.35 -3.42 -14.19
CA SER A 57 -1.38 -4.47 -14.55
C SER A 57 -0.25 -3.83 -15.36
N VAL A 58 0.97 -3.90 -14.82
CA VAL A 58 2.13 -3.16 -15.34
C VAL A 58 3.02 -4.07 -16.17
N ILE A 59 3.39 -3.60 -17.37
CA ILE A 59 4.47 -4.20 -18.18
C ILE A 59 5.53 -3.13 -18.48
N CYS A 60 6.77 -3.40 -18.11
CA CYS A 60 7.93 -2.57 -18.40
C CYS A 60 8.63 -3.07 -19.66
N ILE A 61 8.98 -2.15 -20.56
CA ILE A 61 9.83 -2.45 -21.71
C ILE A 61 11.18 -1.76 -21.53
N ASP A 62 12.18 -2.51 -21.10
CA ASP A 62 13.55 -2.01 -20.92
C ASP A 62 14.34 -2.08 -22.23
N GLY A 63 14.88 -0.93 -22.65
CA GLY A 63 15.66 -0.84 -23.87
C GLY A 63 17.08 -1.39 -23.76
N CYS A 64 17.58 -1.66 -22.55
CA CYS A 64 18.90 -2.22 -22.29
C CYS A 64 19.03 -2.77 -20.86
N SER A 65 20.14 -3.45 -20.59
CA SER A 65 20.47 -4.08 -19.31
C SER A 65 20.56 -3.13 -18.10
N MET A 66 20.55 -1.80 -18.31
CA MET A 66 20.46 -0.84 -17.21
C MET A 66 19.09 -0.86 -16.52
N LYS A 67 18.05 -1.36 -17.20
CA LYS A 67 16.68 -1.58 -16.72
C LYS A 67 16.04 -0.37 -16.04
N CYS A 68 16.20 0.81 -16.64
CA CYS A 68 15.74 2.07 -16.06
C CYS A 68 14.22 2.15 -15.89
N ALA A 69 13.44 1.51 -16.77
CA ALA A 69 11.97 1.50 -16.66
C ALA A 69 11.55 0.62 -15.48
N SER A 70 12.07 -0.62 -15.42
CA SER A 70 11.77 -1.54 -14.31
C SER A 70 12.16 -0.97 -12.94
N LYS A 71 13.37 -0.41 -12.81
CA LYS A 71 13.80 0.26 -11.56
C LYS A 71 12.89 1.41 -11.15
N MET A 72 12.36 2.14 -12.13
CA MET A 72 11.45 3.25 -11.86
C MET A 72 10.09 2.73 -11.36
N VAL A 73 9.61 1.62 -11.90
CA VAL A 73 8.40 0.96 -11.41
C VAL A 73 8.61 0.37 -10.03
N GLU A 74 9.69 -0.36 -9.79
CA GLU A 74 10.06 -0.91 -8.47
C GLU A 74 10.07 0.17 -7.38
N LYS A 75 10.58 1.37 -7.68
CA LYS A 75 10.58 2.48 -6.72
C LYS A 75 9.17 2.94 -6.32
N HIS A 76 8.19 2.83 -7.23
CA HIS A 76 6.88 3.48 -7.06
C HIS A 76 5.70 2.50 -6.86
N THR A 77 5.90 1.20 -7.08
CA THR A 77 4.89 0.17 -6.79
C THR A 77 5.53 -1.06 -6.13
N PRO A 78 4.95 -1.58 -5.03
CA PRO A 78 5.37 -2.83 -4.41
C PRO A 78 4.78 -4.08 -5.10
N ARG A 79 3.98 -3.90 -6.17
CA ARG A 79 3.34 -5.01 -6.89
C ARG A 79 4.30 -5.64 -7.88
N GLU A 80 4.17 -6.96 -8.06
CA GLU A 80 4.82 -7.65 -9.18
C GLU A 80 4.36 -7.06 -10.52
N PHE A 81 5.33 -6.94 -11.43
CA PHE A 81 5.11 -6.46 -12.78
C PHE A 81 5.98 -7.26 -13.74
N ASP A 82 5.52 -7.38 -14.98
CA ASP A 82 6.32 -8.01 -16.02
C ASP A 82 7.36 -7.04 -16.56
N SER A 83 8.58 -7.51 -16.79
CA SER A 83 9.61 -6.76 -17.50
C SER A 83 10.07 -7.50 -18.75
N ILE A 84 10.38 -6.76 -19.80
CA ILE A 84 10.91 -7.29 -21.06
C ILE A 84 12.14 -6.48 -21.45
N GLU A 85 13.28 -7.15 -21.64
CA GLU A 85 14.49 -6.52 -22.15
C GLU A 85 14.57 -6.65 -23.68
N VAL A 86 14.51 -5.51 -24.37
CA VAL A 86 14.46 -5.45 -25.84
C VAL A 86 15.75 -5.95 -26.47
N THR A 87 16.91 -5.75 -25.83
CA THR A 87 18.22 -6.15 -26.38
C THR A 87 18.32 -7.66 -26.61
N GLU A 88 17.70 -8.47 -25.74
CA GLU A 88 17.69 -9.94 -25.87
C GLU A 88 16.90 -10.39 -27.10
N ILE A 89 15.84 -9.66 -27.44
CA ILE A 89 14.96 -9.95 -28.58
C ILE A 89 15.58 -9.42 -29.88
N ILE A 90 16.25 -8.26 -29.83
CA ILE A 90 17.05 -7.77 -30.96
C ILE A 90 18.12 -8.78 -31.34
N ALA A 91 18.77 -9.42 -30.36
CA ALA A 91 19.82 -10.42 -30.62
C ALA A 91 19.30 -11.69 -31.33
N SER A 92 17.99 -11.97 -31.25
CA SER A 92 17.36 -13.17 -31.83
C SER A 92 16.53 -12.91 -33.09
N THR A 93 16.41 -11.65 -33.52
CA THR A 93 15.61 -11.23 -34.68
C THR A 93 16.48 -10.65 -35.80
N ARG A 94 15.98 -10.67 -37.05
CA ARG A 94 16.76 -10.25 -38.23
C ARG A 94 16.43 -8.85 -38.71
N SER A 95 15.31 -8.30 -38.27
CA SER A 95 14.85 -6.95 -38.61
C SER A 95 14.12 -6.29 -37.44
N THR A 96 14.03 -4.96 -37.47
CA THR A 96 13.30 -4.20 -36.45
C THR A 96 11.81 -4.54 -36.43
N ASP A 97 11.20 -4.78 -37.59
CA ASP A 97 9.77 -5.11 -37.69
C ASP A 97 9.47 -6.49 -37.08
N GLU A 98 10.38 -7.46 -37.25
CA GLU A 98 10.29 -8.76 -36.57
C GLU A 98 10.40 -8.60 -35.05
N THR A 99 11.33 -7.77 -34.55
CA THR A 99 11.46 -7.48 -33.12
C THR A 99 10.18 -6.88 -32.55
N VAL A 100 9.59 -5.91 -33.26
CA VAL A 100 8.37 -5.20 -32.84
C VAL A 100 7.18 -6.15 -32.80
N SER A 101 6.97 -6.96 -33.84
CA SER A 101 5.88 -7.95 -33.87
C SER A 101 6.02 -8.97 -32.74
N ALA A 102 7.23 -9.50 -32.52
CA ALA A 102 7.49 -10.46 -31.45
C ALA A 102 7.21 -9.85 -30.06
N LEU A 103 7.61 -8.60 -29.84
CA LEU A 103 7.34 -7.87 -28.60
C LEU A 103 5.84 -7.67 -28.35
N VAL A 104 5.10 -7.23 -29.36
CA VAL A 104 3.64 -7.04 -29.27
C VAL A 104 2.95 -8.36 -28.91
N ASP A 105 3.32 -9.46 -29.57
CA ASP A 105 2.75 -10.79 -29.30
C ASP A 105 3.09 -11.29 -27.88
N MET A 106 4.33 -11.07 -27.43
CA MET A 106 4.76 -11.40 -26.07
C MET A 106 3.95 -10.63 -25.01
N ILE A 107 3.77 -9.32 -25.22
CA ILE A 107 3.03 -8.44 -24.31
C ILE A 107 1.56 -8.85 -24.24
N LYS A 108 0.92 -9.09 -25.39
CA LYS A 108 -0.46 -9.58 -25.46
C LYS A 108 -0.61 -10.91 -24.74
N LYS A 109 0.30 -11.85 -24.94
CA LYS A 109 0.28 -13.16 -24.26
C LYS A 109 0.40 -13.01 -22.75
N LYS A 110 1.28 -12.15 -22.25
CA LYS A 110 1.45 -11.88 -20.81
C LYS A 110 0.18 -11.33 -20.16
N TRP A 111 -0.52 -10.41 -20.83
CA TRP A 111 -1.81 -9.90 -20.33
C TRP A 111 -2.93 -10.96 -20.36
N VAL A 112 -2.91 -11.91 -21.30
CA VAL A 112 -3.88 -13.02 -21.35
C VAL A 112 -3.59 -14.06 -20.27
N THR A 113 -2.33 -14.47 -20.07
CA THR A 113 -1.94 -15.45 -19.05
C THR A 113 -2.19 -14.94 -17.63
N SER A 114 -2.10 -13.63 -17.40
CA SER A 114 -2.46 -13.00 -16.12
C SER A 114 -3.97 -12.94 -15.87
N SER A 115 -4.81 -13.34 -16.83
CA SER A 115 -6.28 -13.20 -16.80
C SER A 115 -7.06 -14.52 -16.78
N THR A 116 -6.43 -15.69 -16.63
CA THR A 116 -7.16 -16.98 -16.55
C THR A 116 -6.69 -17.87 -15.40
N ASP A 117 -7.69 -18.29 -14.61
CA ASP A 117 -7.75 -19.35 -13.58
C ASP A 117 -7.09 -19.10 -12.21
N ILE A 118 -7.92 -18.64 -11.25
CA ILE A 118 -7.74 -18.90 -9.81
C ILE A 118 -8.91 -19.79 -9.37
N PRO A 119 -8.67 -21.05 -8.95
CA PRO A 119 -9.66 -21.85 -8.24
C PRO A 119 -10.00 -21.18 -6.90
N LYS A 120 -11.30 -21.10 -6.59
CA LYS A 120 -11.76 -20.82 -5.22
C LYS A 120 -11.24 -21.94 -4.31
N ASP A 121 -10.68 -21.57 -3.17
CA ASP A 121 -10.16 -22.44 -2.10
C ASP A 121 -8.68 -22.81 -2.17
N GLU A 122 -7.79 -21.81 -2.26
CA GLU A 122 -6.47 -21.89 -1.60
C GLU A 122 -6.17 -20.57 -0.89
N VAL A 123 -5.71 -20.71 0.36
CA VAL A 123 -5.43 -19.63 1.30
C VAL A 123 -4.45 -18.64 0.68
N PHE A 124 -4.92 -17.40 0.46
CA PHE A 124 -4.06 -16.29 0.06
C PHE A 124 -3.03 -16.06 1.16
N GLN A 125 -1.79 -16.47 0.93
CA GLN A 125 -0.64 -15.96 1.68
C GLN A 125 -0.20 -14.66 1.00
N PRO A 126 -0.36 -13.49 1.65
CA PRO A 126 0.17 -12.24 1.13
C PRO A 126 1.70 -12.29 1.14
N CYS A 127 2.30 -11.83 0.04
CA CYS A 127 3.74 -11.67 -0.15
C CYS A 127 4.36 -10.72 0.91
N GLU A 128 5.59 -11.01 1.34
CA GLU A 128 6.23 -10.62 2.62
C GLU A 128 6.62 -9.13 2.83
N ASP A 129 6.22 -8.14 2.02
CA ASP A 129 6.74 -6.75 2.16
C ASP A 129 5.75 -5.67 2.67
N GLU A 130 4.46 -5.99 2.89
CA GLU A 130 3.50 -5.01 3.43
C GLU A 130 3.58 -4.85 4.96
N TYR A 131 3.92 -5.92 5.69
CA TYR A 131 3.91 -5.96 7.15
C TYR A 131 5.25 -6.44 7.69
N LEU A 132 5.75 -5.75 8.70
CA LEU A 132 6.70 -6.33 9.64
C LEU A 132 5.93 -7.26 10.58
N THR A 133 6.49 -8.44 10.85
CA THR A 133 5.85 -9.40 11.74
C THR A 133 6.83 -9.94 12.76
N GLU A 134 6.39 -10.08 14.00
CA GLU A 134 7.14 -10.78 15.03
C GLU A 134 6.22 -11.69 15.86
N MET A 135 6.71 -12.88 16.20
CA MET A 135 5.98 -13.81 17.05
C MET A 135 6.11 -13.38 18.51
N VAL A 136 4.98 -13.17 19.17
CA VAL A 136 4.89 -12.84 20.59
C VAL A 136 4.03 -13.88 21.30
N ASP A 137 4.69 -14.79 22.03
CA ASP A 137 4.06 -15.94 22.69
C ASP A 137 3.19 -16.78 21.74
N LYS A 138 1.87 -16.61 21.78
CA LYS A 138 0.89 -17.39 21.02
C LYS A 138 0.31 -16.67 19.81
N PHE A 139 0.68 -15.41 19.56
CA PHE A 139 0.16 -14.65 18.42
C PHE A 139 1.30 -14.03 17.59
N ILE A 140 0.98 -13.67 16.36
CA ILE A 140 1.88 -12.95 15.45
C ILE A 140 1.45 -11.49 15.48
N LEU A 141 2.32 -10.62 15.96
CA LEU A 141 2.12 -9.18 15.89
C LEU A 141 2.42 -8.72 14.46
N LYS A 142 1.47 -8.02 13.83
CA LYS A 142 1.63 -7.42 12.50
C LYS A 142 1.71 -5.90 12.60
N VAL A 143 2.71 -5.30 11.97
CA VAL A 143 2.91 -3.85 11.89
C VAL A 143 3.07 -3.44 10.44
N LYS A 144 2.16 -2.62 9.92
CA LYS A 144 2.16 -2.22 8.50
C LYS A 144 3.27 -1.23 8.18
N ASN A 145 4.00 -1.46 7.09
CA ASN A 145 5.00 -0.52 6.60
C ASN A 145 4.35 0.76 6.06
N GLY A 146 5.08 1.88 6.12
CA GLY A 146 4.64 3.17 5.56
C GLY A 146 3.58 3.91 6.37
N LEU A 147 3.35 3.50 7.63
CA LEU A 147 2.52 4.20 8.61
C LEU A 147 3.39 4.77 9.74
N PHE A 148 2.84 5.76 10.45
CA PHE A 148 3.34 6.24 11.72
C PHE A 148 2.53 5.64 12.87
N TYR A 149 3.11 5.58 14.07
CA TYR A 149 2.53 4.90 15.21
C TYR A 149 2.71 5.70 16.50
N SER A 150 1.64 5.82 17.28
CA SER A 150 1.66 6.47 18.59
C SER A 150 1.98 5.48 19.71
N ASP A 151 2.38 6.00 20.88
CA ASP A 151 2.60 5.22 22.10
C ASP A 151 1.30 4.57 22.63
N ASN A 152 0.15 5.12 22.24
CA ASN A 152 -1.18 4.64 22.61
C ASN A 152 -1.72 3.58 21.64
N ASP A 153 -0.87 2.99 20.80
CA ASP A 153 -1.23 1.91 19.88
C ASP A 153 -2.26 2.28 18.80
N PHE A 154 -2.19 3.53 18.32
CA PHE A 154 -2.89 3.99 17.12
C PHE A 154 -1.91 4.24 15.98
N TRP A 155 -2.29 3.88 14.75
CA TRP A 155 -1.54 4.16 13.54
C TRP A 155 -2.08 5.40 12.82
N VAL A 156 -1.20 6.07 12.08
CA VAL A 156 -1.51 7.24 11.26
C VAL A 156 -0.98 7.02 9.84
N GLN A 157 -1.88 7.13 8.86
CA GLN A 157 -1.58 7.09 7.44
C GLN A 157 -1.73 8.49 6.85
N GLN A 158 -0.64 9.06 6.32
CA GLN A 158 -0.71 10.32 5.61
C GLN A 158 -1.29 10.12 4.20
N GLU A 159 -2.37 10.83 3.90
CA GLU A 159 -3.06 10.87 2.60
C GLU A 159 -3.10 12.32 2.09
N SER A 160 -2.02 12.77 1.44
CA SER A 160 -1.84 14.16 1.02
C SER A 160 -1.82 15.14 2.22
N GLU A 161 -2.86 15.95 2.36
CA GLU A 161 -3.03 16.98 3.40
C GLU A 161 -3.86 16.45 4.59
N LEU A 162 -4.29 15.19 4.52
CA LEU A 162 -5.13 14.54 5.51
C LEU A 162 -4.38 13.38 6.13
N VAL A 163 -4.82 12.97 7.32
CA VAL A 163 -4.33 11.76 7.96
C VAL A 163 -5.49 10.85 8.31
N ARG A 164 -5.36 9.57 7.98
CA ARG A 164 -6.28 8.52 8.42
C ARG A 164 -5.70 7.84 9.65
N ILE A 165 -6.54 7.57 10.64
CA ILE A 165 -6.15 7.02 11.93
C ILE A 165 -6.89 5.70 12.15
N GLY A 166 -6.23 4.74 12.78
CA GLY A 166 -6.87 3.50 13.25
C GLY A 166 -6.12 2.83 14.40
N ALA A 167 -6.73 1.78 14.96
CA ALA A 167 -6.11 0.97 16.00
C ALA A 167 -5.07 0.00 15.41
N THR A 168 -3.97 -0.25 16.11
CA THR A 168 -2.98 -1.24 15.65
C THR A 168 -3.43 -2.67 15.90
N ASP A 169 -2.79 -3.62 15.23
CA ASP A 169 -2.97 -5.05 15.52
C ASP A 169 -2.63 -5.37 16.99
N LEU A 170 -1.63 -4.70 17.57
CA LEU A 170 -1.31 -4.88 18.99
C LEU A 170 -2.50 -4.50 19.88
N LEU A 171 -3.12 -3.34 19.63
CA LEU A 171 -4.22 -2.87 20.45
C LEU A 171 -5.39 -3.86 20.45
N GLN A 172 -5.81 -4.30 19.27
CA GLN A 172 -6.94 -5.22 19.13
C GLN A 172 -6.66 -6.59 19.79
N GLN A 173 -5.43 -7.12 19.67
CA GLN A 173 -5.01 -8.37 20.35
C GLN A 173 -5.10 -8.24 21.88
N MET A 174 -4.74 -7.09 22.42
CA MET A 174 -4.71 -6.84 23.86
C MET A 174 -6.12 -6.73 24.45
N VAL A 175 -6.99 -5.97 23.79
CA VAL A 175 -8.35 -5.68 24.27
C VAL A 175 -9.36 -6.79 23.94
N SER A 176 -9.04 -7.73 23.04
CA SER A 176 -9.96 -8.77 22.50
C SER A 176 -11.18 -8.19 21.79
N ASP A 177 -12.26 -8.98 21.68
CA ASP A 177 -13.43 -8.70 20.85
C ASP A 177 -14.08 -7.37 21.24
N ILE A 178 -13.96 -6.40 20.34
CA ILE A 178 -14.55 -5.06 20.45
C ILE A 178 -16.00 -5.17 19.96
N TYR A 179 -16.94 -4.77 20.81
CA TYR A 179 -18.38 -4.89 20.50
C TYR A 179 -19.11 -3.55 20.53
N PHE A 180 -18.43 -2.47 20.92
CA PHE A 180 -19.00 -1.13 20.92
C PHE A 180 -17.89 -0.11 20.64
N ILE A 181 -18.26 0.93 19.92
CA ILE A 181 -17.42 2.09 19.68
C ILE A 181 -18.29 3.34 19.65
N ASP A 182 -17.77 4.43 20.22
CA ASP A 182 -18.36 5.75 20.13
C ASP A 182 -17.32 6.71 19.58
N LEU A 183 -17.73 7.46 18.55
CA LEU A 183 -16.85 8.32 17.79
C LEU A 183 -17.38 9.76 17.80
N VAL A 184 -16.50 10.74 18.06
CA VAL A 184 -16.85 12.16 18.03
C VAL A 184 -17.36 12.61 16.66
N ASP A 185 -18.09 13.72 16.64
CA ASP A 185 -18.71 14.22 15.42
C ASP A 185 -17.70 14.87 14.45
N VAL A 186 -17.99 14.76 13.15
CA VAL A 186 -17.26 15.50 12.11
C VAL A 186 -17.36 17.00 12.36
N GLY A 187 -16.23 17.70 12.24
CA GLY A 187 -16.09 19.12 12.55
C GLY A 187 -15.54 19.39 13.94
N THR A 188 -15.40 18.37 14.79
CA THR A 188 -14.74 18.50 16.09
C THR A 188 -13.26 18.80 15.90
N HIS A 189 -12.76 19.82 16.61
CA HIS A 189 -11.33 20.12 16.71
C HIS A 189 -10.77 19.42 17.94
N VAL A 190 -9.58 18.83 17.80
CA VAL A 190 -8.93 17.99 18.81
C VAL A 190 -7.44 18.36 18.85
N GLU A 191 -6.84 18.38 20.03
CA GLU A 191 -5.40 18.54 20.21
C GLU A 191 -4.72 17.15 20.30
N LEU A 192 -3.41 17.12 20.05
CA LEU A 192 -2.61 15.92 20.25
C LEU A 192 -2.74 15.44 21.70
N GLY A 193 -3.17 14.18 21.87
CA GLY A 193 -3.40 13.58 23.18
C GLY A 193 -4.83 13.72 23.72
N ASP A 194 -5.72 14.44 23.03
CA ASP A 194 -7.13 14.53 23.43
C ASP A 194 -7.89 13.22 23.17
N ASP A 195 -8.97 13.02 23.93
CA ASP A 195 -9.93 11.96 23.66
C ASP A 195 -10.76 12.29 22.42
N VAL A 196 -10.85 11.31 21.52
CA VAL A 196 -11.61 11.39 20.28
C VAL A 196 -12.58 10.24 20.22
N GLY A 197 -13.18 9.86 21.34
CA GLY A 197 -14.12 8.74 21.41
C GLY A 197 -13.60 7.59 22.27
N SER A 198 -14.26 6.45 22.19
CA SER A 198 -13.96 5.29 23.04
C SER A 198 -14.41 4.00 22.39
N PHE A 199 -13.81 2.88 22.77
CA PHE A 199 -14.33 1.56 22.43
C PHE A 199 -14.44 0.68 23.66
N GLU A 200 -15.35 -0.28 23.60
CA GLU A 200 -15.54 -1.30 24.63
C GLU A 200 -15.34 -2.70 24.06
N SER A 201 -14.66 -3.51 24.86
CA SER A 201 -14.45 -4.92 24.62
C SER A 201 -14.90 -5.75 25.82
N THR A 202 -14.83 -7.07 25.70
CA THR A 202 -15.15 -7.97 26.82
C THR A 202 -14.17 -7.83 28.00
N LYS A 203 -13.01 -7.21 27.79
CA LYS A 203 -11.96 -7.05 28.81
C LYS A 203 -11.90 -5.64 29.38
N ILE A 204 -12.14 -4.61 28.58
CA ILE A 204 -11.86 -3.22 28.95
C ILE A 204 -12.74 -2.25 28.16
N ALA A 205 -12.98 -1.09 28.76
CA ALA A 205 -13.44 0.11 28.06
C ALA A 205 -12.29 1.13 28.09
N MET A 206 -11.95 1.72 26.94
CA MET A 206 -10.88 2.72 26.87
C MET A 206 -11.18 3.83 25.87
N GLU A 207 -10.56 4.97 26.12
CA GLU A 207 -10.61 6.15 25.26
C GLU A 207 -9.69 5.97 24.04
N ILE A 208 -10.12 6.54 22.92
CA ILE A 208 -9.33 6.65 21.69
C ILE A 208 -8.60 7.99 21.78
N ILE A 209 -7.27 7.95 21.76
CA ILE A 209 -6.44 9.14 21.94
C ILE A 209 -5.96 9.65 20.59
N SER A 210 -6.15 10.94 20.31
CA SER A 210 -5.69 11.53 19.05
C SER A 210 -4.15 11.54 18.97
N PRO A 211 -3.56 10.97 17.90
CA PRO A 211 -2.12 11.03 17.68
C PRO A 211 -1.64 12.35 17.07
N VAL A 212 -2.56 13.24 16.67
CA VAL A 212 -2.27 14.55 16.05
C VAL A 212 -3.32 15.60 16.46
N SER A 213 -2.95 16.86 16.42
CA SER A 213 -3.86 18.00 16.54
C SER A 213 -4.52 18.30 15.19
N GLY A 214 -5.82 18.61 15.17
CA GLY A 214 -6.51 19.00 13.95
C GLY A 214 -8.02 18.93 14.02
N THR A 215 -8.66 18.99 12.85
CA THR A 215 -10.13 18.88 12.73
C THR A 215 -10.53 17.53 12.15
N VAL A 216 -11.45 16.83 12.83
CA VAL A 216 -12.07 15.60 12.30
C VAL A 216 -12.90 15.95 11.08
N ILE A 217 -12.56 15.39 9.92
CA ILE A 217 -13.28 15.63 8.67
C ILE A 217 -14.13 14.44 8.23
N ASP A 218 -13.85 13.24 8.75
CA ASP A 218 -14.62 12.03 8.48
C ASP A 218 -14.45 11.02 9.63
N ARG A 219 -15.43 10.13 9.79
CA ARG A 219 -15.42 9.04 10.77
C ARG A 219 -16.01 7.77 10.17
N ASN A 220 -15.55 6.61 10.63
CA ASN A 220 -16.01 5.34 10.08
C ASN A 220 -17.37 4.90 10.67
N LEU A 221 -18.45 5.33 10.02
CA LEU A 221 -19.83 4.98 10.40
C LEU A 221 -20.15 3.49 10.29
N GLU A 222 -19.34 2.70 9.56
CA GLU A 222 -19.53 1.25 9.47
C GLU A 222 -19.34 0.59 10.84
N LEU A 223 -18.45 1.14 11.67
CA LEU A 223 -18.13 0.60 13.00
C LEU A 223 -19.27 0.71 14.01
N GLU A 224 -20.25 1.59 13.79
CA GLU A 224 -21.46 1.66 14.64
C GLU A 224 -22.27 0.35 14.56
N ASN A 225 -22.21 -0.35 13.42
CA ASN A 225 -22.92 -1.61 13.18
C ASN A 225 -21.98 -2.82 13.18
N SER A 226 -20.70 -2.62 12.86
CA SER A 226 -19.68 -3.66 12.74
C SER A 226 -18.37 -3.27 13.44
N PRO A 227 -18.37 -3.11 14.78
CA PRO A 227 -17.16 -2.78 15.55
C PRO A 227 -16.06 -3.84 15.45
N GLU A 228 -16.43 -5.10 15.16
CA GLU A 228 -15.51 -6.22 14.97
C GLU A 228 -14.50 -6.01 13.83
N LEU A 229 -14.77 -5.08 12.90
CA LEU A 229 -13.84 -4.73 11.82
C LEU A 229 -12.49 -4.22 12.34
N ILE A 230 -12.45 -3.66 13.56
CA ILE A 230 -11.20 -3.25 14.21
C ILE A 230 -10.35 -4.49 14.57
N ASN A 231 -10.98 -5.59 14.96
CA ASN A 231 -10.30 -6.85 15.23
C ASN A 231 -9.90 -7.57 13.92
N GLU A 232 -10.80 -7.59 12.93
CA GLU A 232 -10.62 -8.36 11.69
C GLU A 232 -9.64 -7.72 10.69
N ASP A 233 -9.71 -6.40 10.52
CA ASP A 233 -8.93 -5.65 9.53
C ASP A 233 -8.48 -4.27 10.07
N PRO A 234 -7.63 -4.24 11.11
CA PRO A 234 -7.24 -3.02 11.83
C PRO A 234 -6.58 -1.95 10.95
N TYR A 235 -5.90 -2.37 9.88
CA TYR A 235 -5.17 -1.49 8.95
C TYR A 235 -5.91 -1.21 7.64
N GLY A 236 -7.12 -1.73 7.48
CA GLY A 236 -7.95 -1.58 6.29
C GLY A 236 -9.31 -1.01 6.66
N LYS A 237 -10.32 -1.87 6.75
CA LYS A 237 -11.71 -1.49 7.05
C LYS A 237 -11.91 -0.98 8.47
N GLY A 238 -11.04 -1.33 9.42
CA GLY A 238 -11.08 -0.91 10.83
C GLY A 238 -10.53 0.49 11.11
N TRP A 239 -10.40 1.37 10.11
CA TRP A 239 -10.00 2.77 10.33
C TRP A 239 -11.05 3.51 11.17
N LEU A 240 -10.63 4.50 11.95
CA LEU A 240 -11.48 5.20 12.91
C LEU A 240 -11.89 6.59 12.38
N TYR A 241 -10.89 7.39 12.03
CA TYR A 241 -11.05 8.81 11.67
C TYR A 241 -10.21 9.21 10.48
N ILE A 242 -10.65 10.30 9.82
CA ILE A 242 -9.79 11.13 9.00
C ILE A 242 -9.74 12.52 9.62
N ILE A 243 -8.53 13.00 9.90
CA ILE A 243 -8.26 14.32 10.48
C ILE A 243 -7.51 15.17 9.45
N ARG A 244 -7.87 16.45 9.36
CA ARG A 244 -7.02 17.48 8.75
C ARG A 244 -6.11 18.01 9.86
N PRO A 245 -4.81 17.67 9.86
CA PRO A 245 -3.90 18.10 10.92
C PRO A 245 -3.67 19.61 10.85
N ASP A 246 -3.48 20.23 12.01
CA ASP A 246 -3.08 21.63 12.11
C ASP A 246 -1.61 21.83 11.74
N ASP A 247 -0.76 20.84 12.09
CA ASP A 247 0.66 20.80 11.75
C ASP A 247 1.06 19.37 11.35
N ILE A 248 1.44 19.19 10.09
CA ILE A 248 1.86 17.87 9.56
C ILE A 248 3.19 17.39 10.18
N SER A 249 4.00 18.29 10.73
CA SER A 249 5.27 17.94 11.35
C SER A 249 5.11 17.17 12.66
N GLU A 250 3.91 17.17 13.27
CA GLU A 250 3.61 16.30 14.41
C GLU A 250 3.80 14.82 14.10
N LEU A 251 3.73 14.40 12.81
CA LEU A 251 4.03 13.03 12.43
C LEU A 251 5.49 12.63 12.71
N GLU A 252 6.42 13.59 12.78
CA GLU A 252 7.84 13.32 13.05
C GLU A 252 8.11 12.87 14.49
N ILE A 253 7.18 13.12 15.42
CA ILE A 253 7.29 12.67 16.82
C ILE A 253 6.77 11.24 17.00
N LEU A 254 6.01 10.73 16.02
CA LEU A 254 5.46 9.38 16.01
C LEU A 254 6.51 8.36 15.57
N LYS A 255 6.31 7.11 15.97
CA LYS A 255 7.23 6.02 15.62
C LYS A 255 7.03 5.57 14.18
N THR A 256 8.12 5.21 13.53
CA THR A 256 8.07 4.42 12.30
C THR A 256 7.63 2.98 12.58
N ALA A 257 7.27 2.23 11.53
CA ALA A 257 6.90 0.82 11.65
C ALA A 257 7.96 -0.04 12.36
N THR A 258 9.24 0.16 12.06
CA THR A 258 10.34 -0.60 12.68
C THR A 258 10.50 -0.27 14.16
N GLU A 259 10.42 1.01 14.53
CA GLU A 259 10.48 1.46 15.91
C GLU A 259 9.28 0.95 16.71
N TYR A 260 8.08 1.01 16.12
CA TYR A 260 6.87 0.51 16.75
C TYR A 260 6.85 -1.01 16.90
N LEU A 261 7.38 -1.78 15.94
CA LEU A 261 7.49 -3.23 16.09
C LEU A 261 8.34 -3.58 17.32
N THR A 262 9.50 -2.94 17.47
CA THR A 262 10.39 -3.18 18.62
C THR A 262 9.68 -2.81 19.93
N TYR A 263 9.09 -1.62 19.99
CA TYR A 263 8.32 -1.14 21.14
C TYR A 263 7.13 -2.05 21.48
N GLY A 264 6.34 -2.43 20.48
CA GLY A 264 5.12 -3.22 20.63
C GLY A 264 5.40 -4.65 21.08
N VAL A 265 6.50 -5.25 20.62
CA VAL A 265 6.97 -6.56 21.08
C VAL A 265 7.35 -6.52 22.56
N GLU A 266 8.10 -5.50 22.98
CA GLU A 266 8.47 -5.32 24.40
C GLU A 266 7.23 -5.11 25.27
N LYS A 267 6.32 -4.23 24.83
CA LYS A 267 5.05 -3.95 25.50
C LYS A 267 4.21 -5.22 25.66
N ALA A 268 4.02 -5.98 24.59
CA ALA A 268 3.26 -7.22 24.60
C ALA A 268 3.87 -8.28 25.54
N ARG A 269 5.21 -8.44 25.52
CA ARG A 269 5.91 -9.36 26.43
C ARG A 269 5.73 -8.95 27.90
N ASN A 270 5.78 -7.66 28.21
CA ASN A 270 5.60 -7.16 29.57
C ASN A 270 4.18 -7.40 30.09
N GLU A 271 3.15 -7.14 29.27
CA GLU A 271 1.76 -7.35 29.66
C GLU A 271 1.41 -8.84 29.81
N LEU A 272 1.98 -9.71 28.98
CA LEU A 272 1.87 -11.17 29.17
C LEU A 272 2.57 -11.64 30.45
N GLY A 273 3.73 -11.08 30.77
CA GLY A 273 4.45 -11.38 32.00
C GLY A 273 3.64 -11.07 33.27
N LYS A 274 2.89 -9.96 33.28
CA LYS A 274 2.01 -9.58 34.40
C LYS A 274 0.90 -10.62 34.65
N LYS A 275 0.32 -11.19 33.59
CA LYS A 275 -0.76 -12.19 33.68
C LYS A 275 -0.34 -13.55 34.25
N VAL A 276 0.96 -13.87 34.27
CA VAL A 276 1.46 -15.13 34.84
C VAL A 276 1.75 -15.00 36.34
N SER A 277 1.86 -13.77 36.85
CA SER A 277 2.16 -13.48 38.25
C SER A 277 0.94 -13.20 39.15
N GLU A 278 -0.27 -13.20 38.59
CA GLU A 278 -1.57 -13.10 39.29
C GLU A 278 -2.27 -14.46 39.37
#